data_AF-A0A812S4C3-F1
#
_entry.id   AF-A0A812S4C3-F1
#
_cell.length_a   1.000
_cell.length_b   1.000
_cell.length_c   1.000
_cell.angle_alpha   90.00
_cell.angle_beta   90.00
_cell.angle_gamma   90.00
#
_symmetry.space_group_name_H-M   'P 1'
#
loop_
_entity.id
_entity.type
_entity.pdbx_description
1 polymer ?
#
loop_
_entity_poly.entity_id
_entity_poly.type
_entity_poly.pdbx_seq_one_letter_code
_entity_poly.pdbx_strand_id
1 'polypeptide(L)'
;MNQIQETIRESVRVLDTHWFTELMPTVPQVSGAFGSFIMLPRWALQGDKKAVVLDASGVDKGTFVFYISAPITRFAVLQQLALDAAMEIDVFVGGSFAPLQEDEGQNPSNGCLVKVLRRGEVVDWQGRLEDRLQDPALWNPEVEHPAHVGSRFIEFQTVEETHLHSLQRQWEEGPKNVAVRTFGLDPDSVWLRSPRDRPKRLYKTGHRVYSLVAVLNESCHHQATTSVVFFDLRPIGQWVQWLAVEGERVHPGEYLEGLQLPVYEGFTLVVYGGQSQGEQGYLTIQDGEVLEVHLQPEMELAANSPAYSVVRPPTPRQSGPPQDGDVETWATGQRTVRDIGRHVTIWVAAPYYEAEVLDVDLPLPLRMPSFRDAIRGALKVIPDALDDYVATVPQIDGHYASFVAQPLWLEDAGRFMLIMDTRPMEGTVFAFFTDAPLDRQTIVSNLPDYEDVAFDIYYFGEHQPLATGVAVQPIPGGVVRI
;
A
#
# COMPACT_ATOMS: atom_id res chain seq x y z
N MET A 1 8.34 -14.04 18.39
CA MET A 1 8.41 -13.00 17.34
C MET A 1 8.53 -13.63 15.95
N ASN A 2 9.62 -14.32 15.63
CA ASN A 2 9.90 -14.85 14.27
C ASN A 2 8.71 -15.56 13.59
N GLN A 3 8.03 -16.49 14.28
CA GLN A 3 6.86 -17.19 13.71
C GLN A 3 5.70 -16.24 13.37
N ILE A 4 5.45 -15.21 14.19
CA ILE A 4 4.44 -14.17 13.91
C ILE A 4 4.89 -13.32 12.72
N GLN A 5 6.19 -13.00 12.61
CA GLN A 5 6.72 -12.25 11.47
C GLN A 5 6.63 -13.05 10.16
N GLU A 6 6.82 -14.37 10.21
CA GLU A 6 6.64 -15.25 9.06
C GLU A 6 5.16 -15.34 8.64
N THR A 7 4.25 -15.60 9.58
CA THR A 7 2.80 -15.62 9.29
C THR A 7 2.31 -14.27 8.75
N ILE A 8 2.80 -13.14 9.26
CA ILE A 8 2.49 -11.82 8.66
C ILE A 8 3.05 -11.72 7.23
N ARG A 9 4.29 -12.18 6.96
CA ARG A 9 4.86 -12.18 5.61
C ARG A 9 4.07 -13.06 4.64
N GLU A 10 3.58 -14.23 5.10
CA GLU A 10 2.74 -15.14 4.33
C GLU A 10 1.34 -14.57 4.02
N SER A 11 0.76 -13.80 4.96
CA SER A 11 -0.59 -13.25 4.82
C SER A 11 -0.65 -11.86 4.19
N VAL A 12 0.44 -11.07 4.20
CA VAL A 12 0.53 -9.77 3.51
C VAL A 12 0.68 -9.96 2.00
N ARG A 13 -0.42 -10.32 1.33
CA ARG A 13 -0.53 -10.37 -0.16
C ARG A 13 -0.92 -9.00 -0.77
N VAL A 14 -0.77 -7.93 0.03
CA VAL A 14 -0.92 -6.53 -0.39
C VAL A 14 0.40 -5.86 -0.76
N LEU A 15 1.47 -6.11 -0.03
CA LEU A 15 2.76 -5.53 -0.38
C LEU A 15 3.47 -6.42 -1.40
N ASP A 16 4.40 -5.84 -2.15
CA ASP A 16 5.21 -6.60 -3.09
C ASP A 16 6.40 -7.19 -2.35
N THR A 17 6.20 -8.39 -1.80
CA THR A 17 7.09 -8.99 -0.80
C THR A 17 8.46 -9.41 -1.35
N HIS A 18 8.64 -9.42 -2.67
CA HIS A 18 9.89 -9.84 -3.33
C HIS A 18 11.10 -8.96 -2.99
N TRP A 19 10.89 -7.69 -2.63
CA TRP A 19 11.95 -6.74 -2.25
C TRP A 19 11.82 -6.21 -0.82
N PHE A 20 10.67 -6.37 -0.18
CA PHE A 20 10.43 -6.03 1.22
C PHE A 20 10.69 -7.23 2.15
N THR A 21 11.96 -7.56 2.39
CA THR A 21 12.35 -8.78 3.11
C THR A 21 12.19 -8.72 4.62
N GLU A 22 12.41 -7.55 5.24
CA GLU A 22 12.47 -7.37 6.69
C GLU A 22 11.17 -6.81 7.24
N LEU A 23 10.68 -7.36 8.36
CA LEU A 23 9.47 -6.90 9.05
C LEU A 23 9.83 -6.46 10.48
N MET A 24 9.69 -5.17 10.77
CA MET A 24 9.98 -4.58 12.08
C MET A 24 8.71 -4.00 12.74
N PRO A 25 8.48 -4.21 14.04
CA PRO A 25 7.40 -3.53 14.76
C PRO A 25 7.67 -2.02 14.82
N THR A 26 6.62 -1.21 14.84
CA THR A 26 6.75 0.23 15.09
C THR A 26 7.01 0.49 16.58
N VAL A 27 7.81 1.52 16.89
CA VAL A 27 8.18 1.88 18.26
C VAL A 27 8.08 3.40 18.45
N PRO A 28 7.17 3.91 19.31
CA PRO A 28 6.02 3.21 19.89
C PRO A 28 5.04 2.65 18.84
N GLN A 29 4.07 1.84 19.27
CA GLN A 29 3.01 1.36 18.38
C GLN A 29 2.13 2.53 17.90
N VAL A 30 1.58 2.41 16.68
CA VAL A 30 0.70 3.46 16.11
C VAL A 30 -0.62 3.58 16.89
N SER A 31 -1.19 2.46 17.32
CA SER A 31 -2.52 2.38 17.95
C SER A 31 -2.54 1.47 19.16
N GLY A 32 -3.45 1.79 20.09
CA GLY A 32 -3.80 0.96 21.23
C GLY A 32 -4.72 -0.23 20.90
N ALA A 33 -5.11 -0.43 19.64
CA ALA A 33 -6.08 -1.44 19.20
C ALA A 33 -5.49 -2.63 18.41
N PHE A 34 -4.42 -2.46 17.64
CA PHE A 34 -3.82 -3.51 16.80
C PHE A 34 -2.29 -3.56 16.91
N GLY A 35 -1.66 -4.52 16.23
CA GLY A 35 -0.20 -4.64 16.11
C GLY A 35 0.28 -3.96 14.83
N SER A 36 1.20 -3.01 14.94
CA SER A 36 1.69 -2.21 13.80
C SER A 36 3.16 -2.51 13.50
N PHE A 37 3.44 -2.77 12.22
CA PHE A 37 4.75 -3.10 11.69
C PHE A 37 5.04 -2.28 10.43
N ILE A 38 6.32 -2.14 10.10
CA ILE A 38 6.77 -1.74 8.75
C ILE A 38 7.49 -2.90 8.08
N MET A 39 7.31 -3.00 6.76
CA MET A 39 8.17 -3.83 5.91
C MET A 39 9.20 -2.96 5.22
N LEU A 40 10.45 -3.42 5.17
CA LEU A 40 11.59 -2.68 4.59
C LEU A 40 12.57 -3.62 3.88
N PRO A 41 13.29 -3.16 2.85
CA PRO A 41 14.31 -3.96 2.17
C PRO A 41 15.57 -4.10 3.04
N ARG A 42 16.25 -5.25 2.96
CA ARG A 42 17.40 -5.59 3.81
C ARG A 42 18.52 -4.54 3.86
N TRP A 43 18.78 -3.81 2.77
CA TRP A 43 19.78 -2.75 2.75
C TRP A 43 19.45 -1.60 3.71
N ALA A 44 18.17 -1.34 4.01
CA ALA A 44 17.75 -0.28 4.93
C ALA A 44 18.01 -0.61 6.41
N LEU A 45 18.38 -1.86 6.75
CA LEU A 45 18.95 -2.18 8.06
C LEU A 45 20.41 -1.72 8.20
N GLN A 46 21.15 -1.68 7.09
CA GLN A 46 22.59 -1.43 7.07
C GLN A 46 22.93 0.02 6.69
N GLY A 47 22.11 0.65 5.85
CA GLY A 47 22.32 2.01 5.35
C GLY A 47 21.91 3.14 6.31
N ASP A 48 22.34 4.36 6.01
CA ASP A 48 21.98 5.56 6.77
C ASP A 48 20.51 5.96 6.66
N LYS A 49 19.86 5.68 5.51
CA LYS A 49 18.41 5.82 5.30
C LYS A 49 17.66 4.98 6.35
N LYS A 50 16.84 5.63 7.19
CA LYS A 50 15.93 4.95 8.13
C LYS A 50 14.49 5.06 7.65
N ALA A 51 13.76 3.95 7.76
CA ALA A 51 12.32 3.89 7.51
C ALA A 51 11.55 4.32 8.76
N VAL A 52 10.89 5.48 8.67
CA VAL A 52 10.20 6.15 9.77
C VAL A 52 8.70 6.16 9.48
N VAL A 53 7.88 5.92 10.50
CA VAL A 53 6.42 6.06 10.41
C VAL A 53 6.06 7.47 10.84
N LEU A 54 5.37 8.20 9.97
CA LEU A 54 4.79 9.50 10.28
C LEU A 54 3.29 9.33 10.45
N ASP A 55 2.80 9.54 11.67
CA ASP A 55 1.39 9.69 12.01
C ASP A 55 1.07 11.19 12.09
N ALA A 56 0.45 11.70 11.04
CA ALA A 56 -0.01 13.08 10.90
C ALA A 56 -1.55 13.13 10.81
N SER A 57 -2.23 12.17 11.47
CA SER A 57 -3.69 12.14 11.62
C SER A 57 -4.23 13.40 12.29
N GLY A 58 -3.57 13.90 13.36
CA GLY A 58 -3.95 15.12 14.09
C GLY A 58 -3.89 16.42 13.27
N VAL A 59 -3.28 16.38 12.07
CA VAL A 59 -3.23 17.51 11.12
C VAL A 59 -3.82 17.14 9.76
N ASP A 60 -4.72 16.15 9.73
CA ASP A 60 -5.56 15.78 8.59
C ASP A 60 -4.74 15.27 7.36
N LYS A 61 -3.56 14.69 7.62
CA LYS A 61 -2.62 14.14 6.60
C LYS A 61 -2.47 12.61 6.65
N GLY A 62 -3.00 11.96 7.69
CA GLY A 62 -2.98 10.51 7.86
C GLY A 62 -1.61 9.93 8.21
N THR A 63 -1.45 8.62 8.06
CA THR A 63 -0.25 7.90 8.49
C THR A 63 0.45 7.20 7.32
N PHE A 64 1.77 7.34 7.21
CA PHE A 64 2.56 6.70 6.16
C PHE A 64 4.01 6.45 6.57
N VAL A 65 4.72 5.64 5.79
CA VAL A 65 6.15 5.35 5.96
C VAL A 65 6.96 6.17 4.96
N PHE A 66 8.10 6.73 5.38
CA PHE A 66 9.06 7.39 4.49
C PHE A 66 10.51 7.08 4.91
N TYR A 67 11.46 7.30 3.98
CA TYR A 67 12.89 7.17 4.27
C TYR A 67 13.50 8.54 4.59
N ILE A 68 14.32 8.61 5.63
CA ILE A 68 15.09 9.81 5.99
C ILE A 68 16.57 9.44 6.24
N SER A 69 17.49 10.24 5.72
CA SER A 69 18.96 10.05 5.87
C SER A 69 19.59 11.01 6.89
N ALA A 70 18.77 11.70 7.68
CA ALA A 70 19.13 12.82 8.53
C ALA A 70 18.32 12.78 9.84
N PRO A 71 18.67 13.58 10.87
CA PRO A 71 17.82 13.75 12.04
C PRO A 71 16.43 14.25 11.64
N ILE A 72 15.39 13.76 12.32
CA ILE A 72 14.04 14.31 12.21
C ILE A 72 14.03 15.69 12.86
N THR A 73 13.69 16.73 12.10
CA THR A 73 13.46 18.09 12.57
C THR A 73 12.02 18.51 12.27
N ARG A 74 11.48 19.52 12.97
CA ARG A 74 10.14 20.09 12.66
C ARG A 74 10.05 20.54 11.19
N PHE A 75 11.11 21.15 10.66
CA PHE A 75 11.18 21.60 9.27
C PHE A 75 11.12 20.46 8.25
N ALA A 76 11.85 19.36 8.46
CA ALA A 76 11.83 18.20 7.56
C ALA A 76 10.44 17.54 7.51
N VAL A 77 9.76 17.47 8.66
CA VAL A 77 8.38 16.94 8.75
C VAL A 77 7.38 17.86 8.03
N LEU A 78 7.49 19.17 8.17
CA LEU A 78 6.65 20.15 7.44
C LEU A 78 6.82 20.02 5.92
N GLN A 79 8.04 19.88 5.42
CA GLN A 79 8.29 19.62 4.00
C GLN A 79 7.67 18.29 3.54
N GLN A 80 7.87 17.21 4.31
CA GLN A 80 7.34 15.87 3.99
C GLN A 80 5.79 15.82 3.96
N LEU A 81 5.12 16.72 4.68
CA LEU A 81 3.67 16.85 4.69
C LEU A 81 3.13 17.92 3.70
N ALA A 82 4.00 18.64 3.00
CA ALA A 82 3.65 19.83 2.22
C ALA A 82 2.79 20.83 3.03
N LEU A 83 3.35 21.28 4.16
CA LEU A 83 2.76 22.25 5.09
C LEU A 83 3.62 23.52 5.16
N ASP A 84 2.98 24.65 5.47
CA ASP A 84 3.65 25.94 5.65
C ASP A 84 4.54 25.94 6.91
N ALA A 85 5.71 26.58 6.83
CA ALA A 85 6.62 26.74 7.97
C ALA A 85 5.95 27.44 9.18
N ALA A 86 5.01 28.35 8.89
CA ALA A 86 4.22 29.09 9.88
C ALA A 86 3.05 28.28 10.47
N MET A 87 2.87 27.01 10.10
CA MET A 87 1.79 26.19 10.67
C MET A 87 2.09 25.83 12.13
N GLU A 88 1.16 26.19 13.01
CA GLU A 88 1.20 25.94 14.46
C GLU A 88 0.99 24.44 14.78
N ILE A 89 2.04 23.65 14.56
CA ILE A 89 2.11 22.21 14.83
C ILE A 89 3.26 21.84 15.77
N ASP A 90 3.02 20.81 16.57
CA ASP A 90 3.99 20.16 17.44
C ASP A 90 4.37 18.78 16.85
N VAL A 91 5.67 18.46 16.86
CA VAL A 91 6.23 17.22 16.28
C VAL A 91 6.89 16.40 17.38
N PHE A 92 6.41 15.19 17.64
CA PHE A 92 6.89 14.32 18.71
C PHE A 92 7.52 13.05 18.12
N VAL A 93 8.67 12.61 18.65
CA VAL A 93 9.44 11.49 18.08
C VAL A 93 9.65 10.38 19.12
N GLY A 94 9.39 9.13 18.72
CA GLY A 94 9.89 7.93 19.41
C GLY A 94 9.48 7.76 20.87
N GLY A 95 8.31 8.27 21.28
CA GLY A 95 7.86 8.23 22.68
C GLY A 95 8.17 9.48 23.50
N SER A 96 8.74 10.54 22.91
CA SER A 96 8.93 11.82 23.60
C SER A 96 7.60 12.51 23.89
N PHE A 97 7.36 12.91 25.14
CA PHE A 97 6.23 13.77 25.54
C PHE A 97 6.54 15.27 25.36
N ALA A 98 7.78 15.64 25.00
CA ALA A 98 8.15 16.99 24.59
C ALA A 98 8.22 17.06 23.06
N PRO A 99 7.65 18.09 22.42
CA PRO A 99 7.77 18.28 20.98
C PRO A 99 9.14 18.86 20.62
N LEU A 100 9.64 18.53 19.42
CA LEU A 100 10.87 19.07 18.87
C LEU A 100 10.81 20.59 18.81
N GLN A 101 11.83 21.26 19.36
CA GLN A 101 12.03 22.69 19.18
C GLN A 101 12.51 23.00 17.75
N GLU A 102 12.49 24.27 17.33
CA GLU A 102 12.72 24.65 15.92
C GLU A 102 14.10 24.23 15.38
N ASP A 103 15.15 24.37 16.19
CA ASP A 103 16.52 23.95 15.88
C ASP A 103 16.83 22.50 16.31
N GLU A 104 15.84 21.74 16.80
CA GLU A 104 16.06 20.40 17.37
C GLU A 104 15.98 19.29 16.30
N GLY A 105 16.89 18.33 16.39
CA GLY A 105 16.97 17.19 15.49
C GLY A 105 17.21 15.87 16.23
N GLN A 106 16.30 14.91 16.07
CA GLN A 106 16.39 13.59 16.71
C GLN A 106 16.70 12.50 15.67
N ASN A 107 17.76 11.71 15.90
CA ASN A 107 18.12 10.58 15.04
C ASN A 107 17.09 9.43 15.18
N PRO A 108 16.44 8.98 14.09
CA PRO A 108 15.51 7.86 14.13
C PRO A 108 16.19 6.49 14.18
N SER A 109 15.46 5.49 14.70
CA SER A 109 15.63 4.09 14.32
C SER A 109 14.69 3.72 13.17
N ASN A 110 14.94 2.59 12.51
CA ASN A 110 13.90 1.95 11.71
C ASN A 110 12.68 1.62 12.59
N GLY A 111 11.48 1.82 12.07
CA GLY A 111 10.23 1.62 12.79
C GLY A 111 9.91 2.71 13.83
N CYS A 112 10.74 3.75 13.97
CA CYS A 112 10.44 4.89 14.84
C CYS A 112 9.12 5.55 14.41
N LEU A 113 8.22 5.79 15.37
CA LEU A 113 6.99 6.54 15.15
C LEU A 113 7.20 8.02 15.47
N VAL A 114 6.78 8.88 14.54
CA VAL A 114 6.71 10.34 14.69
C VAL A 114 5.24 10.73 14.66
N LYS A 115 4.78 11.51 15.65
CA LYS A 115 3.43 12.07 15.71
C LYS A 115 3.45 13.56 15.41
N VAL A 116 2.48 14.02 14.63
CA VAL A 116 2.28 15.42 14.25
C VAL A 116 0.89 15.87 14.65
N LEU A 117 0.84 16.82 15.58
CA LEU A 117 -0.37 17.32 16.21
C LEU A 117 -0.46 18.84 16.07
N ARG A 118 -1.62 19.43 16.31
CA ARG A 118 -1.75 20.90 16.39
C ARG A 118 -1.12 21.39 17.69
N ARG A 119 -0.56 22.60 17.68
CA ARG A 119 0.26 23.09 18.80
C ARG A 119 -0.52 23.12 20.13
N GLY A 120 0.06 22.50 21.15
CA GLY A 120 -0.53 22.36 22.48
C GLY A 120 -1.48 21.18 22.66
N GLU A 121 -1.71 20.36 21.63
CA GLU A 121 -2.37 19.05 21.79
C GLU A 121 -1.45 18.07 22.54
N VAL A 122 -2.04 17.19 23.36
CA VAL A 122 -1.27 16.22 24.17
C VAL A 122 -0.99 14.96 23.36
N VAL A 123 0.29 14.60 23.22
CA VAL A 123 0.68 13.35 22.54
C VAL A 123 0.31 12.12 23.38
N ASP A 124 -0.46 11.21 22.79
CA ASP A 124 -0.72 9.88 23.33
C ASP A 124 0.14 8.83 22.63
N TRP A 125 0.94 8.11 23.44
CA TRP A 125 1.91 7.11 23.02
C TRP A 125 1.50 5.74 23.51
N GLN A 126 1.43 4.80 22.58
CA GLN A 126 0.93 3.45 22.84
C GLN A 126 2.04 2.53 23.39
N GLY A 127 1.64 1.47 24.09
CA GLY A 127 2.55 0.44 24.59
C GLY A 127 3.35 -0.26 23.48
N ARG A 128 4.34 -1.06 23.86
CA ARG A 128 5.14 -1.81 22.89
C ARG A 128 4.35 -3.03 22.40
N LEU A 129 4.70 -3.55 21.23
CA LEU A 129 4.07 -4.76 20.70
C LEU A 129 4.21 -5.95 21.68
N GLU A 130 5.33 -6.07 22.39
CA GLU A 130 5.55 -7.15 23.36
C GLU A 130 4.54 -7.10 24.52
N ASP A 131 4.20 -5.91 25.00
CA ASP A 131 3.20 -5.69 26.06
C ASP A 131 1.80 -6.08 25.55
N ARG A 132 1.47 -5.64 24.34
CA ARG A 132 0.19 -5.95 23.66
C ARG A 132 0.02 -7.46 23.46
N LEU A 133 1.08 -8.19 23.13
CA LEU A 133 1.05 -9.65 22.97
C LEU A 133 0.83 -10.42 24.29
N GLN A 134 0.87 -9.77 25.46
CA GLN A 134 0.51 -10.40 26.74
C GLN A 134 -0.96 -10.20 27.15
N ASP A 135 -1.64 -9.19 26.61
CA ASP A 135 -3.02 -8.86 26.99
C ASP A 135 -3.98 -8.87 25.78
N PRO A 136 -4.78 -9.96 25.61
CA PRO A 136 -5.81 -10.03 24.58
C PRO A 136 -6.85 -8.92 24.62
N ALA A 137 -7.11 -8.28 25.78
CA ALA A 137 -8.09 -7.20 25.90
C ALA A 137 -7.63 -5.88 25.26
N LEU A 138 -6.33 -5.75 24.94
CA LEU A 138 -5.79 -4.63 24.16
C LEU A 138 -6.01 -4.80 22.66
N TRP A 139 -6.44 -5.97 22.18
CA TRP A 139 -6.70 -6.21 20.76
C TRP A 139 -8.16 -5.95 20.46
N ASN A 140 -8.41 -4.85 19.75
CA ASN A 140 -9.73 -4.55 19.26
C ASN A 140 -9.73 -4.68 17.72
N PRO A 141 -10.29 -5.77 17.16
CA PRO A 141 -10.42 -5.91 15.71
C PRO A 141 -11.39 -4.88 15.12
N GLU A 142 -12.08 -4.10 15.96
CA GLU A 142 -12.63 -2.83 15.54
C GLU A 142 -11.50 -1.88 15.09
N VAL A 143 -10.69 -1.22 15.95
CA VAL A 143 -10.30 0.24 15.86
C VAL A 143 -9.15 0.69 14.89
N GLU A 144 -9.29 1.93 14.34
CA GLU A 144 -8.74 2.53 13.07
C GLU A 144 -7.49 1.84 12.51
N HIS A 145 -7.55 1.21 11.33
CA HIS A 145 -6.32 0.95 10.59
C HIS A 145 -6.00 2.19 9.75
N PRO A 146 -4.86 2.87 9.96
CA PRO A 146 -4.62 4.19 9.39
C PRO A 146 -4.73 4.21 7.86
N ALA A 147 -5.85 4.72 7.38
CA ALA A 147 -6.18 4.74 5.97
C ALA A 147 -5.42 5.84 5.21
N HIS A 148 -5.28 5.62 3.91
CA HIS A 148 -4.89 6.64 2.94
C HIS A 148 -5.89 7.81 2.92
N VAL A 149 -5.42 9.03 3.21
CA VAL A 149 -6.30 10.20 3.26
C VAL A 149 -6.61 10.74 1.86
N GLY A 150 -7.90 10.68 1.52
CA GLY A 150 -8.51 11.45 0.43
C GLY A 150 -8.70 10.71 -0.90
N SER A 151 -8.88 11.53 -1.95
CA SER A 151 -9.11 11.09 -3.33
C SER A 151 -8.01 10.19 -3.89
N ARG A 152 -8.27 9.55 -5.04
CA ARG A 152 -7.19 9.07 -5.91
C ARG A 152 -6.43 10.28 -6.46
N PHE A 153 -5.11 10.18 -6.64
CA PHE A 153 -4.29 11.25 -7.22
C PHE A 153 -3.65 10.82 -8.55
N ILE A 154 -3.29 11.78 -9.38
CA ILE A 154 -2.32 11.58 -10.47
C ILE A 154 -1.12 12.48 -10.21
N GLU A 155 0.07 11.93 -10.34
CA GLU A 155 1.29 12.72 -10.29
C GLU A 155 1.72 13.10 -11.70
N PHE A 156 1.83 14.41 -11.93
CA PHE A 156 2.49 14.95 -13.11
C PHE A 156 3.93 15.30 -12.76
N GLN A 157 4.88 14.93 -13.62
CA GLN A 157 6.31 15.12 -13.42
C GLN A 157 6.92 15.76 -14.66
N THR A 158 7.51 16.95 -14.53
CA THR A 158 8.46 17.49 -15.52
C THR A 158 9.86 16.93 -15.21
N VAL A 159 10.92 17.48 -15.83
CA VAL A 159 12.32 17.15 -15.48
C VAL A 159 12.72 17.78 -14.13
N GLU A 160 12.07 18.88 -13.73
CA GLU A 160 12.48 19.71 -12.59
C GLU A 160 11.44 19.71 -11.43
N GLU A 161 10.16 19.49 -11.73
CA GLU A 161 9.05 19.66 -10.80
C GLU A 161 8.10 18.46 -10.79
N THR A 162 7.44 18.20 -9.65
CA THR A 162 6.38 17.18 -9.53
C THR A 162 5.15 17.76 -8.84
N HIS A 163 3.96 17.41 -9.32
CA HIS A 163 2.68 17.90 -8.79
C HIS A 163 1.67 16.75 -8.62
N LEU A 164 1.13 16.60 -7.41
CA LEU A 164 0.05 15.67 -7.09
C LEU A 164 -1.31 16.34 -7.31
N HIS A 165 -2.01 15.94 -8.38
CA HIS A 165 -3.35 16.42 -8.69
C HIS A 165 -4.43 15.47 -8.13
N SER A 166 -5.44 16.02 -7.46
CA SER A 166 -6.57 15.26 -6.92
C SER A 166 -7.55 14.89 -8.03
N LEU A 167 -7.93 13.61 -8.13
CA LEU A 167 -9.01 13.15 -9.00
C LEU A 167 -10.36 13.32 -8.29
N GLN A 168 -11.03 14.43 -8.57
CA GLN A 168 -12.43 14.64 -8.22
C GLN A 168 -13.35 13.82 -9.17
N ARG A 169 -14.58 13.51 -8.73
CA ARG A 169 -15.54 12.69 -9.50
C ARG A 169 -15.92 13.32 -10.85
N GLN A 170 -15.95 14.65 -10.93
CA GLN A 170 -16.27 15.41 -12.14
C GLN A 170 -14.98 15.91 -12.79
N TRP A 171 -14.36 15.06 -13.63
CA TRP A 171 -13.11 15.40 -14.30
C TRP A 171 -13.38 16.16 -15.61
N GLU A 172 -13.67 17.47 -15.50
CA GLU A 172 -14.00 18.33 -16.65
C GLU A 172 -12.79 18.69 -17.55
N GLU A 173 -11.58 18.73 -16.97
CA GLU A 173 -10.38 19.25 -17.63
C GLU A 173 -9.35 18.14 -17.95
N GLY A 174 -9.14 17.85 -19.23
CA GLY A 174 -8.22 16.78 -19.66
C GLY A 174 -6.77 16.93 -19.16
N PRO A 175 -6.01 15.83 -18.95
CA PRO A 175 -4.69 15.83 -18.29
C PRO A 175 -3.67 16.83 -18.84
N LYS A 176 -3.68 17.11 -20.15
CA LYS A 176 -2.77 18.08 -20.77
C LYS A 176 -3.01 19.51 -20.28
N ASN A 177 -4.26 19.90 -20.10
CA ASN A 177 -4.62 21.24 -19.61
C ASN A 177 -4.22 21.42 -18.14
N VAL A 178 -4.41 20.38 -17.32
CA VAL A 178 -3.92 20.34 -15.93
C VAL A 178 -2.41 20.58 -15.89
N ALA A 179 -1.63 19.82 -16.67
CA ALA A 179 -0.17 19.99 -16.74
C ALA A 179 0.24 21.39 -17.24
N VAL A 180 -0.38 21.87 -18.33
CA VAL A 180 -0.15 23.20 -18.91
C VAL A 180 -0.37 24.31 -17.88
N ARG A 181 -1.49 24.29 -17.15
CA ARG A 181 -1.78 25.27 -16.09
C ARG A 181 -0.81 25.16 -14.92
N THR A 182 -0.56 23.95 -14.43
CA THR A 182 0.25 23.70 -13.23
C THR A 182 1.71 24.14 -13.43
N PHE A 183 2.30 23.87 -14.59
CA PHE A 183 3.71 24.15 -14.87
C PHE A 183 3.93 25.41 -15.75
N GLY A 184 2.87 26.17 -16.07
CA GLY A 184 2.96 27.41 -16.85
C GLY A 184 3.45 27.24 -18.29
N LEU A 185 3.19 26.08 -18.90
CA LEU A 185 3.74 25.68 -20.21
C LEU A 185 2.88 26.14 -21.39
N ASP A 186 3.43 26.09 -22.60
CA ASP A 186 2.69 26.37 -23.83
C ASP A 186 1.80 25.16 -24.21
N PRO A 187 0.46 25.33 -24.36
CA PRO A 187 -0.43 24.23 -24.75
C PRO A 187 -0.11 23.63 -26.12
N ASP A 188 0.49 24.35 -27.06
CA ASP A 188 0.83 23.80 -28.37
C ASP A 188 2.18 23.05 -28.36
N SER A 189 3.05 23.28 -27.35
CA SER A 189 4.35 22.59 -27.23
C SER A 189 4.38 21.43 -26.22
N VAL A 190 3.34 21.22 -25.41
CA VAL A 190 3.32 20.12 -24.42
C VAL A 190 2.80 18.79 -24.99
N TRP A 191 3.48 17.69 -24.69
CA TRP A 191 2.95 16.34 -24.81
C TRP A 191 3.14 15.53 -23.52
N LEU A 192 2.37 14.44 -23.39
CA LEU A 192 2.31 13.63 -22.18
C LEU A 192 2.59 12.15 -22.49
N ARG A 193 3.24 11.46 -21.55
CA ARG A 193 3.31 9.98 -21.52
C ARG A 193 2.96 9.46 -20.13
N SER A 194 2.22 8.36 -20.09
CA SER A 194 2.04 7.54 -18.88
C SER A 194 2.65 6.17 -19.09
N PRO A 195 2.96 5.41 -18.02
CA PRO A 195 3.36 4.02 -18.12
C PRO A 195 2.34 3.17 -18.90
N ARG A 196 2.82 2.22 -19.72
CA ARG A 196 2.01 1.18 -20.38
C ARG A 196 1.39 0.28 -19.30
N ASP A 197 2.26 -0.38 -18.56
CA ASP A 197 1.92 -1.11 -17.33
C ASP A 197 2.09 -0.17 -16.14
N ARG A 198 1.02 0.08 -15.40
CA ARG A 198 1.04 1.06 -14.30
C ARG A 198 1.75 0.46 -13.07
N PRO A 199 2.78 1.14 -12.52
CA PRO A 199 3.39 0.73 -11.25
C PRO A 199 2.32 0.56 -10.18
N LYS A 200 2.29 -0.63 -9.56
CA LYS A 200 1.18 -1.00 -8.68
C LYS A 200 1.35 -0.35 -7.31
N ARG A 201 0.22 0.05 -6.72
CA ARG A 201 0.10 0.51 -5.31
C ARG A 201 1.06 1.68 -4.98
N LEU A 202 1.06 2.71 -5.82
CA LEU A 202 1.83 3.93 -5.58
C LEU A 202 1.22 4.76 -4.43
N TYR A 203 2.03 5.11 -3.44
CA TYR A 203 1.67 6.02 -2.35
C TYR A 203 2.80 7.04 -2.13
N LYS A 204 2.48 8.34 -2.17
CA LYS A 204 3.40 9.46 -1.94
C LYS A 204 2.80 10.37 -0.87
N THR A 205 3.56 10.68 0.18
CA THR A 205 3.16 11.58 1.28
C THR A 205 1.73 11.32 1.82
N GLY A 206 1.40 10.05 2.09
CA GLY A 206 0.07 9.62 2.59
C GLY A 206 -1.02 9.47 1.51
N HIS A 207 -0.81 10.02 0.31
CA HIS A 207 -1.80 10.02 -0.77
C HIS A 207 -1.61 8.85 -1.73
N ARG A 208 -2.74 8.26 -2.18
CA ARG A 208 -2.76 7.16 -3.13
C ARG A 208 -2.69 7.65 -4.58
N VAL A 209 -1.55 7.42 -5.22
CA VAL A 209 -1.34 7.77 -6.63
C VAL A 209 -1.89 6.63 -7.51
N TYR A 210 -2.73 6.99 -8.47
CA TYR A 210 -3.41 6.07 -9.40
C TYR A 210 -2.70 5.97 -10.76
N SER A 211 -1.98 7.02 -11.16
CA SER A 211 -1.15 7.04 -12.36
C SER A 211 -0.05 8.08 -12.25
N LEU A 212 1.01 7.88 -13.04
CA LEU A 212 2.09 8.84 -13.26
C LEU A 212 1.97 9.39 -14.68
N VAL A 213 2.34 10.65 -14.85
CA VAL A 213 2.35 11.35 -16.14
C VAL A 213 3.67 12.10 -16.26
N ALA A 214 4.53 11.65 -17.17
CA ALA A 214 5.65 12.45 -17.65
C ALA A 214 5.10 13.59 -18.52
N VAL A 215 5.54 14.82 -18.24
CA VAL A 215 5.17 16.05 -18.94
C VAL A 215 6.39 16.54 -19.70
N LEU A 216 6.31 16.57 -21.02
CA LEU A 216 7.43 16.87 -21.90
C LEU A 216 7.10 18.06 -22.80
N ASN A 217 8.13 18.82 -23.15
CA ASN A 217 8.04 19.94 -24.08
C ASN A 217 8.69 19.55 -25.42
N GLU A 218 7.95 19.70 -26.51
CA GLU A 218 8.34 19.42 -27.89
C GLU A 218 9.59 20.20 -28.35
N SER A 219 9.90 21.34 -27.71
CA SER A 219 11.14 22.09 -27.98
C SER A 219 12.41 21.43 -27.39
N CYS A 220 12.24 20.46 -26.49
CA CYS A 220 13.33 19.77 -25.78
C CYS A 220 13.35 18.27 -26.07
N HIS A 221 12.18 17.68 -26.33
CA HIS A 221 11.95 16.26 -26.53
C HIS A 221 10.90 16.08 -27.64
N HIS A 222 11.35 15.78 -28.87
CA HIS A 222 10.45 15.65 -30.01
C HIS A 222 9.63 14.36 -29.92
N GLN A 223 8.29 14.47 -29.86
CA GLN A 223 7.40 13.32 -29.67
C GLN A 223 7.56 12.24 -30.76
N ALA A 224 7.99 12.62 -31.96
CA ALA A 224 8.22 11.69 -33.08
C ALA A 224 9.51 10.86 -32.96
N THR A 225 10.44 11.21 -32.07
CA THR A 225 11.76 10.57 -31.92
C THR A 225 12.17 10.27 -30.48
N THR A 226 11.43 10.75 -29.48
CA THR A 226 11.71 10.48 -28.06
C THR A 226 10.81 9.37 -27.50
N SER A 227 11.44 8.35 -26.89
CA SER A 227 10.74 7.41 -26.00
C SER A 227 10.87 7.88 -24.55
N VAL A 228 9.83 7.69 -23.73
CA VAL A 228 9.93 7.85 -22.28
C VAL A 228 10.02 6.48 -21.61
N VAL A 229 10.96 6.29 -20.71
CA VAL A 229 11.02 5.12 -19.82
C VAL A 229 10.81 5.56 -18.38
N PHE A 230 10.00 4.83 -17.62
CA PHE A 230 9.80 5.04 -16.20
C PHE A 230 10.72 4.12 -15.40
N PHE A 231 11.29 4.63 -14.31
CA PHE A 231 12.10 3.85 -13.38
C PHE A 231 11.37 3.74 -12.05
N ASP A 232 10.94 2.53 -11.68
CA ASP A 232 10.45 2.25 -10.34
C ASP A 232 11.63 2.07 -9.39
N LEU A 233 12.01 3.18 -8.75
CA LEU A 233 13.12 3.27 -7.80
C LEU A 233 12.67 3.03 -6.34
N ARG A 234 11.42 2.60 -6.11
CA ARG A 234 10.92 2.30 -4.77
C ARG A 234 11.73 1.19 -4.06
N PRO A 235 12.25 0.13 -4.73
CA PRO A 235 13.08 -0.88 -4.08
C PRO A 235 14.43 -0.39 -3.58
N ILE A 236 14.89 0.80 -4.02
CA ILE A 236 16.09 1.49 -3.52
C ILE A 236 15.74 2.72 -2.64
N GLY A 237 14.49 2.80 -2.20
CA GLY A 237 13.98 3.83 -1.32
C GLY A 237 14.02 5.24 -1.93
N GLN A 238 13.75 5.34 -3.23
CA GLN A 238 13.48 6.59 -3.93
C GLN A 238 12.05 6.57 -4.50
N TRP A 239 11.58 7.69 -5.06
CA TRP A 239 10.30 7.73 -5.75
C TRP A 239 10.43 7.29 -7.22
N VAL A 240 9.31 6.92 -7.85
CA VAL A 240 9.27 6.60 -9.28
C VAL A 240 9.56 7.85 -10.10
N GLN A 241 10.45 7.72 -11.06
CA GLN A 241 10.92 8.80 -11.95
C GLN A 241 10.80 8.37 -13.42
N TRP A 242 11.17 9.24 -14.35
CA TRP A 242 11.25 8.93 -15.78
C TRP A 242 12.49 9.52 -16.44
N LEU A 243 12.80 9.02 -17.63
CA LEU A 243 13.86 9.51 -18.51
C LEU A 243 13.34 9.56 -19.96
N ALA A 244 13.57 10.68 -20.63
CA ALA A 244 13.42 10.79 -22.08
C ALA A 244 14.72 10.37 -22.78
N VAL A 245 14.63 9.51 -23.79
CA VAL A 245 15.76 9.10 -24.65
C VAL A 245 15.39 9.24 -26.12
N GLU A 246 16.37 9.53 -26.98
CA GLU A 246 16.17 9.48 -28.43
C GLU A 246 16.18 8.03 -28.93
N GLY A 247 15.16 7.67 -29.71
CA GLY A 247 14.93 6.29 -30.17
C GLY A 247 14.46 5.37 -29.03
N GLU A 248 14.85 4.10 -29.13
CA GLU A 248 14.36 3.01 -28.27
C GLU A 248 15.47 2.41 -27.39
N ARG A 249 16.55 3.15 -27.11
CA ARG A 249 17.73 2.65 -26.38
C ARG A 249 18.04 3.48 -25.14
N VAL A 250 18.32 2.81 -24.02
CA VAL A 250 18.77 3.41 -22.76
C VAL A 250 19.96 2.64 -22.20
N HIS A 251 20.87 3.33 -21.50
CA HIS A 251 21.91 2.72 -20.67
C HIS A 251 21.60 3.04 -19.20
N PRO A 252 20.90 2.15 -18.46
CA PRO A 252 20.44 2.46 -17.10
C PRO A 252 21.56 2.86 -16.13
N GLY A 253 22.79 2.37 -16.34
CA GLY A 253 23.93 2.73 -15.49
C GLY A 253 24.26 4.22 -15.49
N GLU A 254 24.21 4.88 -16.66
CA GLU A 254 24.50 6.32 -16.75
C GLU A 254 23.45 7.16 -16.00
N TYR A 255 22.18 6.74 -16.03
CA TYR A 255 21.11 7.37 -15.28
C TYR A 255 21.27 7.13 -13.76
N LEU A 256 21.52 5.88 -13.35
CA LEU A 256 21.63 5.51 -11.92
C LEU A 256 22.90 6.05 -11.25
N GLU A 257 24.00 6.20 -11.98
CA GLU A 257 25.19 6.94 -11.50
C GLU A 257 24.85 8.42 -11.25
N GLY A 258 24.05 9.04 -12.12
CA GLY A 258 23.55 10.40 -11.95
C GLY A 258 22.68 10.62 -10.70
N LEU A 259 22.00 9.59 -10.21
CA LEU A 259 21.20 9.63 -8.98
C LEU A 259 22.03 9.62 -7.68
N GLN A 260 23.37 9.47 -7.77
CA GLN A 260 24.29 9.48 -6.61
C GLN A 260 23.86 8.53 -5.48
N LEU A 261 23.42 7.32 -5.85
CA LEU A 261 22.88 6.34 -4.92
C LEU A 261 23.95 5.90 -3.89
N PRO A 262 23.59 5.80 -2.60
CA PRO A 262 24.51 5.32 -1.57
C PRO A 262 24.94 3.87 -1.86
N VAL A 263 26.25 3.62 -1.70
CA VAL A 263 26.84 2.29 -1.89
C VAL A 263 26.63 1.46 -0.63
N TYR A 264 25.95 0.33 -0.74
CA TYR A 264 25.75 -0.62 0.35
C TYR A 264 26.66 -1.84 0.16
N GLU A 265 27.49 -2.14 1.16
CA GLU A 265 28.44 -3.25 1.12
C GLU A 265 27.69 -4.59 1.00
N GLY A 266 28.13 -5.44 0.06
CA GLY A 266 27.48 -6.73 -0.21
C GLY A 266 26.16 -6.64 -0.98
N PHE A 267 25.78 -5.47 -1.52
CA PHE A 267 24.67 -5.32 -2.47
C PHE A 267 25.16 -4.85 -3.85
N THR A 268 24.40 -5.16 -4.89
CA THR A 268 24.59 -4.69 -6.27
C THR A 268 23.27 -4.15 -6.83
N LEU A 269 23.33 -3.13 -7.67
CA LEU A 269 22.16 -2.60 -8.39
C LEU A 269 21.80 -3.52 -9.57
N VAL A 270 20.51 -3.80 -9.70
CA VAL A 270 19.94 -4.72 -10.70
C VAL A 270 18.73 -4.06 -11.34
N VAL A 271 18.63 -4.14 -12.66
CA VAL A 271 17.52 -3.55 -13.43
C VAL A 271 16.70 -4.66 -14.09
N TYR A 272 15.39 -4.60 -13.90
CA TYR A 272 14.40 -5.52 -14.48
C TYR A 272 13.51 -4.78 -15.49
N GLY A 273 13.06 -5.50 -16.52
CA GLY A 273 12.38 -4.93 -17.69
C GLY A 273 13.36 -4.62 -18.84
N GLY A 274 12.83 -4.22 -19.99
CA GLY A 274 13.58 -3.99 -21.22
C GLY A 274 14.13 -5.26 -21.86
N GLN A 275 14.62 -5.12 -23.10
CA GLN A 275 15.30 -6.18 -23.84
C GLN A 275 16.79 -5.83 -24.02
N SER A 276 17.69 -6.55 -23.34
CA SER A 276 19.12 -6.31 -23.45
C SER A 276 19.68 -6.53 -24.86
N GLN A 277 20.63 -5.68 -25.24
CA GLN A 277 21.38 -5.74 -26.50
C GLN A 277 22.79 -6.34 -26.34
N GLY A 278 23.07 -7.02 -25.23
CA GLY A 278 24.33 -7.74 -24.98
C GLY A 278 25.28 -7.02 -24.00
N GLU A 279 26.59 -7.28 -24.14
CA GLU A 279 27.62 -6.98 -23.13
C GLU A 279 27.86 -5.49 -22.82
N GLN A 280 27.22 -4.55 -23.55
CA GLN A 280 27.43 -3.11 -23.42
C GLN A 280 26.45 -2.41 -22.45
N GLY A 281 25.67 -3.14 -21.65
CA GLY A 281 24.76 -2.56 -20.65
C GLY A 281 23.52 -1.83 -21.21
N TYR A 282 23.38 -1.73 -22.53
CA TYR A 282 22.23 -1.11 -23.18
C TYR A 282 21.01 -2.02 -23.16
N LEU A 283 19.87 -1.45 -22.79
CA LEU A 283 18.54 -2.04 -22.99
C LEU A 283 17.86 -1.36 -24.19
N THR A 284 17.15 -2.15 -24.97
CA THR A 284 16.05 -1.68 -25.81
C THR A 284 14.79 -1.60 -24.97
N ILE A 285 14.02 -0.53 -25.14
CA ILE A 285 12.81 -0.22 -24.38
C ILE A 285 11.66 0.13 -25.32
N GLN A 286 10.44 0.04 -24.82
CA GLN A 286 9.25 0.57 -25.49
C GLN A 286 8.85 1.92 -24.86
N ASP A 287 8.39 2.88 -25.67
CA ASP A 287 7.92 4.18 -25.15
C ASP A 287 6.73 4.02 -24.18
N GLY A 288 6.93 4.36 -22.91
CA GLY A 288 6.04 4.13 -21.77
C GLY A 288 6.35 2.86 -20.96
N GLU A 289 7.43 2.14 -21.21
CA GLU A 289 7.83 0.97 -20.41
C GLU A 289 8.27 1.38 -18.98
N VAL A 290 8.12 0.45 -18.03
CA VAL A 290 8.62 0.58 -16.65
C VAL A 290 9.79 -0.38 -16.47
N LEU A 291 10.92 0.15 -16.02
CA LEU A 291 12.05 -0.61 -15.51
C LEU A 291 12.03 -0.57 -13.98
N GLU A 292 12.16 -1.70 -13.31
CA GLU A 292 12.30 -1.74 -11.85
C GLU A 292 13.77 -1.77 -11.45
N VAL A 293 14.16 -0.99 -10.44
CA VAL A 293 15.55 -0.90 -9.98
C VAL A 293 15.65 -1.40 -8.55
N HIS A 294 16.45 -2.45 -8.37
CA HIS A 294 16.57 -3.22 -7.13
C HIS A 294 18.00 -3.21 -6.59
N LEU A 295 18.15 -3.27 -5.27
CA LEU A 295 19.42 -3.52 -4.57
C LEU A 295 19.41 -4.95 -4.05
N GLN A 296 20.16 -5.83 -4.70
CA GLN A 296 20.18 -7.27 -4.37
C GLN A 296 21.48 -7.68 -3.68
N PRO A 297 21.43 -8.55 -2.65
CA PRO A 297 22.62 -9.13 -2.04
C PRO A 297 23.47 -9.89 -3.07
N GLU A 298 24.79 -9.70 -3.05
CA GLU A 298 25.69 -10.34 -4.02
C GLU A 298 25.67 -11.88 -3.94
N MET A 299 25.33 -12.44 -2.79
CA MET A 299 25.17 -13.88 -2.60
C MET A 299 23.95 -14.45 -3.34
N GLU A 300 22.89 -13.66 -3.52
CA GLU A 300 21.63 -14.08 -4.16
C GLU A 300 21.73 -13.97 -5.69
N LEU A 301 22.51 -13.00 -6.18
CA LEU A 301 22.89 -12.86 -7.59
C LEU A 301 23.74 -14.05 -8.11
N ALA A 302 24.50 -14.72 -7.25
CA ALA A 302 25.23 -15.93 -7.62
C ALA A 302 24.33 -17.14 -7.88
N ALA A 303 23.12 -17.16 -7.31
CA ALA A 303 22.13 -18.23 -7.51
C ALA A 303 21.16 -17.94 -8.67
N ASN A 304 20.85 -16.67 -8.91
CA ASN A 304 19.82 -16.25 -9.87
C ASN A 304 20.41 -15.53 -11.09
N SER A 305 20.42 -16.21 -12.25
CA SER A 305 20.65 -15.61 -13.57
C SER A 305 19.50 -15.97 -14.53
N PRO A 306 19.06 -15.06 -15.42
CA PRO A 306 19.70 -13.81 -15.81
C PRO A 306 18.91 -12.56 -15.38
N ALA A 307 19.49 -11.74 -14.50
CA ALA A 307 19.08 -10.36 -14.27
C ALA A 307 20.25 -9.43 -14.64
N TYR A 308 19.96 -8.23 -15.16
CA TYR A 308 21.01 -7.32 -15.61
C TYR A 308 21.54 -6.50 -14.43
N SER A 309 22.71 -6.92 -13.92
CA SER A 309 23.47 -6.19 -12.92
C SER A 309 24.12 -4.96 -13.56
N VAL A 310 23.96 -3.81 -12.89
CA VAL A 310 24.36 -2.49 -13.41
C VAL A 310 25.28 -1.84 -12.39
N VAL A 311 26.54 -1.65 -12.80
CA VAL A 311 27.60 -0.89 -12.10
C VAL A 311 27.95 -1.39 -10.68
N ARG A 312 29.16 -1.96 -10.55
CA ARG A 312 29.89 -1.95 -9.27
C ARG A 312 30.75 -0.68 -9.18
N PRO A 313 30.64 0.12 -8.11
CA PRO A 313 31.65 1.12 -7.78
C PRO A 313 33.06 0.49 -7.67
N PRO A 314 34.14 1.19 -8.02
CA PRO A 314 35.48 0.60 -8.11
C PRO A 314 36.13 0.36 -6.73
N THR A 315 35.78 -0.75 -6.09
CA THR A 315 36.37 -1.19 -4.81
C THR A 315 37.81 -1.72 -4.98
N PRO A 316 38.77 -1.37 -4.08
CA PRO A 316 40.13 -1.91 -4.14
C PRO A 316 40.20 -3.43 -4.02
N ARG A 317 41.04 -4.07 -4.84
CA ARG A 317 41.19 -5.55 -4.86
C ARG A 317 41.74 -6.11 -3.55
N GLN A 318 41.05 -7.10 -2.99
CA GLN A 318 41.64 -8.18 -2.20
C GLN A 318 41.14 -9.55 -2.72
N SER A 319 41.81 -10.63 -2.36
CA SER A 319 41.64 -11.95 -2.99
C SER A 319 41.71 -13.10 -1.99
N GLY A 320 40.71 -14.00 -2.01
CA GLY A 320 40.68 -15.26 -1.25
C GLY A 320 39.83 -16.33 -1.96
N PRO A 321 40.11 -17.63 -1.77
CA PRO A 321 39.41 -18.73 -2.45
C PRO A 321 38.21 -19.30 -1.65
N PRO A 322 37.28 -20.03 -2.30
CA PRO A 322 36.07 -20.60 -1.69
C PRO A 322 36.24 -22.02 -1.08
N GLN A 323 35.17 -22.51 -0.43
CA GLN A 323 34.97 -23.90 0.01
C GLN A 323 33.48 -24.29 -0.17
N ASP A 324 33.21 -25.56 -0.52
CA ASP A 324 31.87 -26.09 -0.86
C ASP A 324 31.29 -27.05 0.21
N GLY A 325 29.96 -27.29 0.19
CA GLY A 325 29.34 -28.43 0.89
C GLY A 325 27.80 -28.42 1.03
N ASP A 326 27.10 -29.30 0.28
CA ASP A 326 25.62 -29.47 0.26
C ASP A 326 25.14 -30.83 0.80
N VAL A 327 23.89 -30.93 1.33
CA VAL A 327 23.13 -32.18 1.61
C VAL A 327 21.59 -31.96 1.50
N GLU A 328 20.80 -32.99 1.13
CA GLU A 328 19.39 -32.94 0.66
C GLU A 328 18.24 -33.33 1.66
N THR A 329 16.99 -33.32 1.15
CA THR A 329 15.64 -33.43 1.80
C THR A 329 14.89 -34.79 1.67
N TRP A 330 13.86 -35.06 2.49
CA TRP A 330 12.86 -36.18 2.36
C TRP A 330 11.47 -35.89 3.04
N ALA A 331 10.33 -36.50 2.62
CA ALA A 331 8.95 -36.25 3.18
C ALA A 331 7.79 -37.28 2.87
N THR A 332 6.59 -37.11 3.54
CA THR A 332 5.15 -37.44 3.15
C THR A 332 4.27 -38.54 3.89
N GLY A 333 2.90 -38.35 3.97
CA GLY A 333 1.87 -39.17 4.71
C GLY A 333 0.34 -38.95 4.40
N GLN A 334 -0.62 -39.64 5.08
CA GLN A 334 -2.11 -39.79 4.81
C GLN A 334 -2.94 -40.28 6.07
N ARG A 335 -4.30 -40.49 6.26
CA ARG A 335 -5.72 -40.17 5.77
C ARG A 335 -6.78 -40.96 6.66
N THR A 336 -8.16 -40.98 6.67
CA THR A 336 -9.42 -40.15 6.41
C THR A 336 -10.73 -40.92 6.88
N VAL A 337 -11.92 -40.29 7.12
CA VAL A 337 -13.25 -40.91 7.57
C VAL A 337 -14.52 -40.28 6.85
N ARG A 338 -15.80 -40.63 7.15
CA ARG A 338 -17.09 -40.25 6.46
C ARG A 338 -18.07 -39.36 7.29
N ASP A 339 -18.93 -38.52 6.63
CA ASP A 339 -19.96 -37.60 7.20
C ASP A 339 -21.36 -37.63 6.46
N ILE A 340 -22.37 -36.80 6.85
CA ILE A 340 -23.82 -36.86 6.39
C ILE A 340 -24.40 -35.47 5.97
N GLY A 341 -24.96 -35.27 4.75
CA GLY A 341 -25.41 -33.96 4.20
C GLY A 341 -26.63 -33.22 4.81
N ARG A 342 -26.71 -31.90 4.54
CA ARG A 342 -27.86 -30.97 4.71
C ARG A 342 -27.71 -29.70 3.83
N HIS A 343 -28.78 -29.30 3.14
CA HIS A 343 -28.86 -28.07 2.31
C HIS A 343 -28.79 -26.75 3.08
N VAL A 344 -28.10 -25.75 2.51
CA VAL A 344 -27.97 -24.36 2.97
C VAL A 344 -27.81 -23.37 1.79
N THR A 345 -28.52 -22.23 1.85
CA THR A 345 -28.45 -21.13 0.86
C THR A 345 -27.46 -20.05 1.30
N ILE A 346 -26.71 -19.46 0.35
CA ILE A 346 -25.58 -18.54 0.59
C ILE A 346 -25.60 -17.35 -0.39
N TRP A 347 -25.53 -16.11 0.09
CA TRP A 347 -25.28 -14.89 -0.70
C TRP A 347 -23.80 -14.47 -0.59
N VAL A 348 -23.18 -13.97 -1.67
CA VAL A 348 -21.75 -13.62 -1.71
C VAL A 348 -21.51 -12.37 -2.56
N ALA A 349 -20.77 -11.37 -2.07
CA ALA A 349 -20.49 -10.14 -2.83
C ALA A 349 -19.00 -9.73 -2.82
N ALA A 350 -18.57 -9.03 -3.88
CA ALA A 350 -17.23 -8.46 -4.01
C ALA A 350 -17.30 -7.04 -4.65
N PRO A 351 -16.53 -6.03 -4.15
CA PRO A 351 -16.55 -4.68 -4.69
C PRO A 351 -16.08 -4.65 -6.15
N TYR A 352 -16.75 -3.84 -6.96
CA TYR A 352 -16.57 -3.74 -8.42
C TYR A 352 -17.02 -5.00 -9.22
N TYR A 353 -17.70 -5.95 -8.58
CA TYR A 353 -18.33 -7.12 -9.22
C TYR A 353 -19.82 -7.21 -8.82
N GLU A 354 -20.60 -7.98 -9.56
CA GLU A 354 -22.00 -8.28 -9.23
C GLU A 354 -22.06 -9.36 -8.13
N ALA A 355 -23.01 -9.25 -7.19
CA ALA A 355 -23.16 -10.20 -6.09
C ALA A 355 -23.91 -11.47 -6.53
N GLU A 356 -23.50 -12.63 -6.03
CA GLU A 356 -24.00 -13.95 -6.41
C GLU A 356 -24.81 -14.61 -5.28
N VAL A 357 -25.73 -15.51 -5.65
CA VAL A 357 -26.48 -16.38 -4.72
C VAL A 357 -26.30 -17.84 -5.11
N LEU A 358 -26.00 -18.66 -4.10
CA LEU A 358 -25.64 -20.07 -4.19
C LEU A 358 -26.59 -20.88 -3.29
N ASP A 359 -26.85 -22.14 -3.65
CA ASP A 359 -27.59 -23.08 -2.80
C ASP A 359 -26.89 -24.45 -2.87
N VAL A 360 -26.46 -24.96 -1.71
CA VAL A 360 -25.48 -26.05 -1.62
C VAL A 360 -25.85 -27.10 -0.56
N ASP A 361 -25.51 -28.37 -0.80
CA ASP A 361 -25.67 -29.46 0.19
C ASP A 361 -24.33 -29.71 0.90
N LEU A 362 -24.34 -29.70 2.23
CA LEU A 362 -23.12 -29.66 3.05
C LEU A 362 -23.13 -30.71 4.18
N PRO A 363 -22.02 -31.45 4.40
CA PRO A 363 -21.95 -32.48 5.42
C PRO A 363 -22.04 -31.92 6.86
N LEU A 364 -22.91 -32.54 7.64
CA LEU A 364 -23.03 -32.45 9.09
C LEU A 364 -21.94 -33.32 9.77
N PRO A 365 -21.30 -32.82 10.85
CA PRO A 365 -21.48 -31.50 11.43
C PRO A 365 -20.93 -30.39 10.52
N LEU A 366 -21.74 -29.36 10.26
CA LEU A 366 -21.40 -28.26 9.36
C LEU A 366 -20.14 -27.55 9.84
N ARG A 367 -19.19 -27.29 8.92
CA ARG A 367 -17.88 -26.70 9.20
C ARG A 367 -17.51 -25.70 8.12
N MET A 368 -16.85 -24.61 8.50
CA MET A 368 -16.51 -23.52 7.57
C MET A 368 -15.61 -23.89 6.39
N PRO A 369 -14.64 -24.82 6.48
CA PRO A 369 -13.92 -25.31 5.30
C PRO A 369 -14.87 -25.89 4.23
N SER A 370 -15.83 -26.73 4.62
CA SER A 370 -16.82 -27.30 3.69
C SER A 370 -17.72 -26.24 3.05
N PHE A 371 -18.06 -25.17 3.78
CA PHE A 371 -18.73 -24.00 3.20
C PHE A 371 -17.83 -23.28 2.18
N ARG A 372 -16.57 -22.97 2.54
CA ARG A 372 -15.63 -22.26 1.67
C ARG A 372 -15.33 -23.02 0.39
N ASP A 373 -15.13 -24.34 0.47
CA ASP A 373 -14.93 -25.21 -0.69
C ASP A 373 -16.18 -25.24 -1.60
N ALA A 374 -17.38 -25.28 -1.03
CA ALA A 374 -18.63 -25.26 -1.78
C ALA A 374 -18.96 -23.88 -2.41
N ILE A 375 -18.56 -22.77 -1.77
CA ILE A 375 -18.64 -21.43 -2.36
C ILE A 375 -17.64 -21.32 -3.53
N ARG A 376 -16.37 -21.68 -3.30
CA ARG A 376 -15.30 -21.64 -4.31
C ARG A 376 -15.64 -22.46 -5.57
N GLY A 377 -16.34 -23.59 -5.39
CA GLY A 377 -16.78 -24.45 -6.49
C GLY A 377 -18.07 -24.02 -7.21
N ALA A 378 -18.72 -22.92 -6.83
CA ALA A 378 -20.06 -22.55 -7.31
C ALA A 378 -20.23 -21.12 -7.86
N LEU A 379 -19.30 -20.19 -7.56
CA LEU A 379 -19.26 -18.82 -8.10
C LEU A 379 -18.95 -18.78 -9.61
N LYS A 380 -19.34 -17.69 -10.28
CA LYS A 380 -19.24 -17.54 -11.76
C LYS A 380 -18.90 -16.14 -12.26
N VAL A 381 -19.12 -15.11 -11.45
CA VAL A 381 -18.93 -13.69 -11.79
C VAL A 381 -17.78 -13.10 -10.98
N ILE A 382 -17.70 -13.49 -9.70
CA ILE A 382 -16.62 -13.16 -8.79
C ILE A 382 -15.40 -14.03 -9.15
N PRO A 383 -14.24 -13.45 -9.57
CA PRO A 383 -13.11 -14.23 -10.07
C PRO A 383 -12.42 -15.10 -9.01
N ASP A 384 -11.85 -16.23 -9.44
CA ASP A 384 -11.08 -17.21 -8.63
C ASP A 384 -9.94 -16.63 -7.77
N ALA A 385 -9.53 -15.38 -7.98
CA ALA A 385 -8.56 -14.66 -7.15
C ALA A 385 -9.16 -14.00 -5.89
N LEU A 386 -10.49 -14.08 -5.74
CA LEU A 386 -11.25 -13.65 -4.57
C LEU A 386 -11.71 -14.89 -3.81
N ASP A 387 -10.72 -15.63 -3.31
CA ASP A 387 -10.88 -17.01 -2.83
C ASP A 387 -11.12 -17.15 -1.32
N ASP A 388 -11.16 -16.04 -0.58
CA ASP A 388 -11.58 -16.01 0.82
C ASP A 388 -13.05 -15.65 0.95
N TYR A 389 -13.80 -16.47 1.68
CA TYR A 389 -15.21 -16.21 1.95
C TYR A 389 -15.40 -16.02 3.45
N VAL A 390 -15.60 -14.78 3.86
CA VAL A 390 -15.90 -14.42 5.26
C VAL A 390 -17.38 -14.14 5.42
N ALA A 391 -17.99 -14.70 6.46
CA ALA A 391 -19.40 -14.53 6.74
C ALA A 391 -19.69 -13.10 7.22
N THR A 392 -20.80 -12.52 6.76
CA THR A 392 -21.20 -11.17 7.13
C THR A 392 -21.68 -11.05 8.57
N VAL A 393 -21.56 -9.87 9.17
CA VAL A 393 -21.95 -9.62 10.56
C VAL A 393 -22.72 -8.29 10.68
N PRO A 394 -24.01 -8.32 11.07
CA PRO A 394 -24.88 -9.49 11.20
C PRO A 394 -25.08 -10.17 9.84
N GLN A 395 -25.67 -11.36 9.86
CA GLN A 395 -26.22 -11.94 8.64
C GLN A 395 -27.35 -11.04 8.10
N ILE A 396 -27.36 -10.84 6.78
CA ILE A 396 -28.20 -9.82 6.10
C ILE A 396 -29.71 -10.12 6.19
N ASP A 397 -30.05 -11.39 6.45
CA ASP A 397 -31.40 -11.90 6.70
C ASP A 397 -31.32 -13.17 7.59
N GLY A 398 -32.45 -13.60 8.18
CA GLY A 398 -32.54 -14.83 8.96
C GLY A 398 -32.77 -16.11 8.15
N HIS A 399 -33.02 -16.00 6.85
CA HIS A 399 -33.37 -17.12 5.97
C HIS A 399 -32.22 -17.70 5.14
N TYR A 400 -31.07 -17.02 5.05
CA TYR A 400 -29.89 -17.48 4.29
C TYR A 400 -28.58 -17.09 4.98
N ALA A 401 -27.50 -17.79 4.64
CA ALA A 401 -26.15 -17.36 5.01
C ALA A 401 -25.64 -16.30 4.00
N SER A 402 -24.77 -15.40 4.42
CA SER A 402 -24.31 -14.26 3.62
C SER A 402 -22.85 -13.95 3.91
N PHE A 403 -22.08 -13.68 2.85
CA PHE A 403 -20.62 -13.63 2.82
C PHE A 403 -20.08 -12.48 1.96
N VAL A 404 -18.82 -12.14 2.19
CA VAL A 404 -17.98 -11.35 1.30
C VAL A 404 -16.92 -12.24 0.65
N ALA A 405 -16.75 -12.11 -0.67
CA ALA A 405 -15.69 -12.76 -1.43
C ALA A 405 -14.51 -11.79 -1.57
N GLN A 406 -13.59 -11.92 -0.62
CA GLN A 406 -12.38 -11.12 -0.57
C GLN A 406 -11.19 -11.94 -1.07
N PRO A 407 -10.11 -11.30 -1.52
CA PRO A 407 -8.84 -12.02 -1.62
C PRO A 407 -8.32 -12.27 -0.20
N LEU A 408 -7.65 -13.41 0.03
CA LEU A 408 -7.09 -13.85 1.33
C LEU A 408 -6.01 -12.92 1.96
N TRP A 409 -5.92 -11.65 1.54
CA TRP A 409 -5.02 -10.61 2.08
C TRP A 409 -5.72 -9.46 2.79
N LEU A 410 -7.05 -9.46 2.83
CA LEU A 410 -7.78 -8.26 3.21
C LEU A 410 -7.64 -7.93 4.70
N GLU A 411 -7.78 -8.94 5.55
CA GLU A 411 -7.69 -8.83 7.01
C GLU A 411 -6.32 -8.28 7.44
N ASP A 412 -5.23 -8.82 6.90
CA ASP A 412 -3.84 -8.38 7.16
C ASP A 412 -3.49 -7.00 6.59
N ALA A 413 -4.26 -6.53 5.61
CA ALA A 413 -4.14 -5.18 5.11
C ALA A 413 -4.77 -4.14 6.06
N GLY A 414 -5.32 -4.58 7.20
CA GLY A 414 -6.21 -3.78 8.03
C GLY A 414 -7.42 -3.33 7.24
N ARG A 415 -7.97 -4.20 6.37
CA ARG A 415 -9.10 -3.84 5.50
C ARG A 415 -10.24 -4.82 5.61
N PHE A 416 -11.42 -4.25 5.53
CA PHE A 416 -12.68 -4.94 5.73
C PHE A 416 -13.51 -4.78 4.48
N MET A 417 -13.87 -5.90 3.87
CA MET A 417 -14.88 -5.93 2.82
C MET A 417 -16.21 -5.88 3.55
N LEU A 418 -16.89 -4.76 3.41
CA LEU A 418 -18.14 -4.47 4.11
C LEU A 418 -19.29 -4.50 3.14
N ILE A 419 -20.49 -4.71 3.67
CA ILE A 419 -21.72 -4.66 2.91
C ILE A 419 -22.47 -3.39 3.28
N MET A 420 -22.71 -2.53 2.29
CA MET A 420 -23.68 -1.44 2.40
C MET A 420 -25.08 -1.99 2.11
N ASP A 421 -26.05 -1.73 2.97
CA ASP A 421 -27.46 -2.12 2.88
C ASP A 421 -28.34 -0.88 2.89
N THR A 422 -28.64 -0.35 1.70
CA THR A 422 -29.48 0.85 1.52
C THR A 422 -30.95 0.52 1.24
N ARG A 423 -31.37 -0.75 1.44
CA ARG A 423 -32.74 -1.22 1.16
C ARG A 423 -33.86 -0.42 1.88
N PRO A 424 -33.68 0.08 3.12
CA PRO A 424 -34.70 0.92 3.77
C PRO A 424 -34.96 2.26 3.07
N MET A 425 -34.02 2.72 2.22
CA MET A 425 -34.13 3.91 1.38
C MET A 425 -34.42 3.61 -0.11
N GLU A 426 -34.98 2.44 -0.42
CA GLU A 426 -35.20 1.93 -1.78
C GLU A 426 -33.90 1.65 -2.60
N GLY A 427 -32.73 1.72 -1.96
CA GLY A 427 -31.44 1.41 -2.56
C GLY A 427 -31.08 -0.09 -2.55
N THR A 428 -29.83 -0.39 -2.94
CA THR A 428 -29.31 -1.76 -3.11
C THR A 428 -28.42 -2.23 -1.95
N VAL A 429 -28.03 -3.50 -2.02
CA VAL A 429 -27.01 -4.11 -1.14
C VAL A 429 -25.75 -4.34 -1.97
N PHE A 430 -24.61 -3.79 -1.57
CA PHE A 430 -23.35 -3.91 -2.32
C PHE A 430 -22.11 -3.99 -1.43
N ALA A 431 -21.08 -4.67 -1.91
CA ALA A 431 -19.80 -4.75 -1.21
C ALA A 431 -18.94 -3.51 -1.49
N PHE A 432 -18.35 -2.95 -0.44
CA PHE A 432 -17.32 -1.90 -0.51
C PHE A 432 -16.12 -2.27 0.39
N PHE A 433 -15.11 -1.40 0.43
CA PHE A 433 -13.94 -1.56 1.30
C PHE A 433 -13.81 -0.37 2.23
N THR A 434 -13.33 -0.63 3.44
CA THR A 434 -12.72 0.41 4.29
C THR A 434 -11.53 -0.18 5.05
N ASP A 435 -10.52 0.65 5.29
CA ASP A 435 -9.48 0.45 6.30
C ASP A 435 -9.88 1.06 7.66
N ALA A 436 -10.87 1.95 7.62
CA ALA A 436 -11.20 2.96 8.62
C ALA A 436 -12.63 2.79 9.17
N PRO A 437 -12.96 3.43 10.31
CA PRO A 437 -14.27 3.32 10.90
C PRO A 437 -15.32 3.81 9.96
N LEU A 438 -16.45 3.16 10.11
CA LEU A 438 -17.73 3.69 9.73
C LEU A 438 -18.02 4.86 10.68
N ASP A 439 -17.45 6.02 10.39
CA ASP A 439 -18.08 7.26 10.76
C ASP A 439 -19.13 7.62 9.70
N ARG A 440 -20.05 8.53 10.05
CA ARG A 440 -21.14 8.94 9.16
C ARG A 440 -20.61 9.44 7.80
N GLN A 441 -19.45 10.09 7.78
CA GLN A 441 -18.84 10.65 6.58
C GLN A 441 -18.30 9.56 5.64
N THR A 442 -17.58 8.58 6.19
CA THR A 442 -17.04 7.42 5.46
C THR A 442 -18.14 6.65 4.74
N ILE A 443 -19.32 6.54 5.36
CA ILE A 443 -20.47 5.81 4.83
C ILE A 443 -21.17 6.59 3.71
N VAL A 444 -21.51 7.86 3.95
CA VAL A 444 -22.12 8.75 2.93
C VAL A 444 -21.20 8.89 1.71
N SER A 445 -19.87 8.87 1.89
CA SER A 445 -18.93 8.96 0.77
C SER A 445 -19.09 7.84 -0.28
N ASN A 446 -19.69 6.70 0.09
CA ASN A 446 -19.97 5.58 -0.81
C ASN A 446 -21.37 5.66 -1.47
N LEU A 447 -22.15 6.71 -1.21
CA LEU A 447 -23.56 6.86 -1.62
C LEU A 447 -23.82 8.22 -2.34
N PRO A 448 -23.17 8.49 -3.48
CA PRO A 448 -23.22 9.79 -4.17
C PRO A 448 -24.64 10.27 -4.52
N ASP A 449 -25.54 9.36 -4.90
CA ASP A 449 -26.90 9.71 -5.33
C ASP A 449 -27.83 10.15 -4.19
N TYR A 450 -27.33 10.18 -2.94
CA TYR A 450 -28.07 10.50 -1.73
C TYR A 450 -27.43 11.63 -0.89
N GLU A 451 -26.43 12.35 -1.41
CA GLU A 451 -25.67 13.38 -0.66
C GLU A 451 -26.56 14.52 -0.09
N ASP A 452 -27.72 14.80 -0.68
CA ASP A 452 -28.72 15.80 -0.21
C ASP A 452 -29.79 15.25 0.76
N VAL A 453 -29.79 13.94 1.09
CA VAL A 453 -30.88 13.30 1.87
C VAL A 453 -30.50 13.13 3.34
N ALA A 454 -31.43 13.49 4.24
CA ALA A 454 -31.26 13.26 5.68
C ALA A 454 -31.77 11.87 6.09
N PHE A 455 -30.83 10.99 6.43
CA PHE A 455 -31.08 9.61 6.89
C PHE A 455 -30.31 9.28 8.18
N ASP A 456 -30.65 8.18 8.85
CA ASP A 456 -29.87 7.58 9.93
C ASP A 456 -28.94 6.49 9.39
N ILE A 457 -28.00 5.99 10.20
CA ILE A 457 -27.06 4.95 9.80
C ILE A 457 -26.83 3.98 10.96
N TYR A 458 -26.90 2.69 10.68
CA TYR A 458 -26.71 1.59 11.63
C TYR A 458 -25.60 0.66 11.09
N TYR A 459 -25.01 -0.14 11.96
CA TYR A 459 -23.82 -0.95 11.63
C TYR A 459 -23.76 -2.18 12.53
N PHE A 460 -23.27 -3.30 12.00
CA PHE A 460 -22.91 -4.54 12.73
C PHE A 460 -23.97 -5.09 13.69
N GLY A 461 -25.24 -4.70 13.50
CA GLY A 461 -26.40 -5.17 14.25
C GLY A 461 -26.92 -4.17 15.28
N GLU A 462 -26.23 -3.04 15.48
CA GLU A 462 -26.58 -2.04 16.49
C GLU A 462 -27.94 -1.38 16.25
N HIS A 463 -28.60 -1.04 17.35
CA HIS A 463 -29.99 -0.55 17.36
C HIS A 463 -30.09 0.97 17.60
N GLN A 464 -28.96 1.66 17.80
CA GLN A 464 -28.90 3.11 17.86
C GLN A 464 -28.13 3.63 16.64
N PRO A 465 -28.55 4.75 16.04
CA PRO A 465 -27.88 5.27 14.87
C PRO A 465 -26.51 5.82 15.24
N LEU A 466 -25.57 5.63 14.33
CA LEU A 466 -24.23 6.20 14.31
C LEU A 466 -24.31 7.72 14.35
N ALA A 467 -24.14 8.28 15.55
CA ALA A 467 -24.20 9.71 15.77
C ALA A 467 -23.10 10.44 14.99
N THR A 468 -23.38 11.66 14.54
CA THR A 468 -22.43 12.45 13.74
C THR A 468 -21.11 12.66 14.49
N GLY A 469 -20.00 12.22 13.90
CA GLY A 469 -18.66 12.27 14.51
C GLY A 469 -18.33 11.09 15.44
N VAL A 470 -19.25 10.13 15.64
CA VAL A 470 -18.90 8.81 16.16
C VAL A 470 -18.42 7.96 14.99
N ALA A 471 -17.34 7.22 15.24
CA ALA A 471 -16.62 6.42 14.26
C ALA A 471 -16.51 5.00 14.83
N VAL A 472 -17.18 4.01 14.21
CA VAL A 472 -17.25 2.63 14.71
C VAL A 472 -16.61 1.67 13.74
N GLN A 473 -15.72 0.84 14.24
CA GLN A 473 -14.64 0.33 13.39
C GLN A 473 -14.87 -1.14 13.01
N PRO A 474 -14.51 -1.51 11.77
CA PRO A 474 -15.21 -2.57 11.07
C PRO A 474 -14.67 -3.94 11.34
N ILE A 475 -15.51 -4.90 11.00
CA ILE A 475 -15.22 -6.32 11.04
C ILE A 475 -15.33 -6.86 9.61
N PRO A 476 -14.54 -7.89 9.22
CA PRO A 476 -14.62 -8.43 7.86
C PRO A 476 -16.01 -8.99 7.60
N GLY A 477 -16.65 -8.60 6.48
CA GLY A 477 -18.05 -8.92 6.20
C GLY A 477 -19.08 -8.05 6.94
N GLY A 478 -18.66 -7.06 7.73
CA GLY A 478 -19.57 -6.22 8.50
C GLY A 478 -20.63 -5.52 7.64
N VAL A 479 -21.88 -5.55 8.08
CA VAL A 479 -23.01 -4.91 7.39
C VAL A 479 -23.30 -3.54 7.97
N VAL A 480 -23.44 -2.56 7.08
CA VAL A 480 -23.82 -1.16 7.34
C VAL A 480 -25.19 -0.95 6.73
N ARG A 481 -26.14 -0.40 7.48
CA ARG A 481 -27.52 -0.25 7.04
C ARG A 481 -27.99 1.18 7.19
N ILE A 482 -28.60 1.71 6.13
CA ILE A 482 -29.13 3.07 6.07
C ILE A 482 -30.65 3.02 6.22
#